data_AF-A0A6P4CG73-F1
#
_entry.id   AF-A0A6P4CG73-F1
#
_cell.length_a   1.000
_cell.length_b   1.000
_cell.length_c   1.000
_cell.angle_alpha   90.00
_cell.angle_beta   90.00
_cell.angle_gamma   90.00
#
_symmetry.space_group_name_H-M   'P 1'
#
loop_
_entity.id
_entity.type
_entity.pdbx_description
1 polymer ?
#
loop_
_entity_poly.entity_id
_entity_poly.type
_entity_poly.pdbx_seq_one_letter_code
_entity_poly.pdbx_strand_id
1 'polypeptide(L)'
;MRSLRLARNHSASDHERLVYEGWILYDTGHREEALAKAEESISIQRSFEAYFLKAYALADSNLDAESSTIVIKLLEEALRCPSDGLRKGQALNNLGSVYVDCDKFDLAANCYMNALNIKHTQAH
;
A
#
# COMPACT_ATOMS: atom_id res chain seq x y z
N MET A 1 15.02 0.89 18.48
CA MET A 1 15.65 1.63 17.36
C MET A 1 16.76 0.87 16.59
N ARG A 2 16.85 -0.47 16.66
CA ARG A 2 17.81 -1.24 15.81
C ARG A 2 17.29 -1.43 14.37
N SER A 3 15.97 -1.55 14.21
CA SER A 3 15.28 -1.76 12.94
C SER A 3 15.32 -0.53 12.02
N LEU A 4 15.08 0.68 12.55
CA LEU A 4 15.19 1.92 11.77
C LEU A 4 16.62 2.12 11.23
N ARG A 5 17.64 1.77 12.02
CA ARG A 5 19.04 1.79 11.56
C ARG A 5 19.29 0.81 10.42
N LEU A 6 18.62 -0.35 10.42
CA LEU A 6 18.72 -1.31 9.32
C LEU A 6 18.02 -0.79 8.05
N ALA A 7 16.83 -0.17 8.18
CA ALA A 7 16.16 0.50 7.07
C ALA A 7 17.09 1.52 6.38
N ARG A 8 17.77 2.35 7.17
CA ARG A 8 18.76 3.32 6.65
C ARG A 8 19.94 2.67 5.90
N ASN A 9 20.39 1.52 6.36
CA ASN A 9 21.53 0.84 5.76
C ASN A 9 21.17 0.05 4.49
N HIS A 10 19.90 -0.30 4.30
CA HIS A 10 19.42 -1.11 3.18
C HIS A 10 18.74 -0.30 2.06
N SER A 11 18.39 0.97 2.29
CA SER A 11 17.79 1.83 1.26
C SER A 11 18.85 2.39 0.31
N ALA A 12 18.66 2.22 -1.00
CA ALA A 12 19.54 2.80 -2.02
C ALA A 12 19.23 4.29 -2.26
N SER A 13 18.06 4.76 -1.83
CA SER A 13 17.59 6.13 -1.98
C SER A 13 16.80 6.63 -0.77
N ASP A 14 16.68 7.96 -0.64
CA ASP A 14 15.96 8.56 0.48
C ASP A 14 14.47 8.20 0.53
N HIS A 15 13.79 8.09 -0.62
CA HIS A 15 12.37 7.72 -0.64
C HIS A 15 12.14 6.27 -0.17
N GLU A 16 12.98 5.31 -0.61
CA GLU A 16 12.92 3.92 -0.12
C GLU A 16 13.17 3.83 1.38
N ARG A 17 14.10 4.64 1.89
CA ARG A 17 14.38 4.73 3.32
C ARG A 17 13.15 5.13 4.11
N LEU A 18 12.43 6.15 3.64
CA LEU A 18 11.20 6.63 4.26
C LEU A 18 10.10 5.56 4.25
N VAL A 19 9.97 4.81 3.16
CA VAL A 19 9.07 3.65 3.09
C VAL A 19 9.42 2.61 4.16
N TYR A 20 10.70 2.22 4.27
CA TYR A 20 11.12 1.23 5.27
C TYR A 20 10.94 1.73 6.71
N GLU A 21 11.31 2.98 6.98
CA GLU A 21 11.06 3.62 8.29
C GLU A 21 9.55 3.62 8.59
N GLY A 22 8.71 3.95 7.61
CA GLY A 22 7.27 3.98 7.73
C GLY A 22 6.64 2.60 8.02
N TRP A 23 7.09 1.53 7.36
CA TRP A 23 6.62 0.17 7.68
C TRP A 23 6.97 -0.25 9.11
N ILE A 24 8.18 0.06 9.57
CA ILE A 24 8.59 -0.23 10.95
C ILE A 24 7.74 0.56 11.95
N LEU A 25 7.43 1.82 11.65
CA LEU A 25 6.57 2.66 12.49
C LEU A 25 5.15 2.09 12.54
N TYR A 26 4.60 1.69 11.39
CA TYR A 26 3.28 1.05 11.31
C TYR A 26 3.23 -0.23 12.14
N ASP A 27 4.18 -1.14 11.97
CA ASP A 27 4.27 -2.43 12.69
C ASP A 27 4.47 -2.24 14.20
N THR A 28 4.98 -1.09 14.64
CA THR A 28 5.18 -0.75 16.05
C THR A 28 4.08 0.14 16.63
N GLY A 29 3.00 0.37 15.89
CA GLY A 29 1.82 1.11 16.34
C GLY A 29 1.89 2.63 16.17
N HIS A 30 2.96 3.18 15.59
CA HIS A 30 3.15 4.62 15.35
C HIS A 30 2.55 5.02 14.01
N ARG A 31 1.22 4.91 13.89
CA ARG A 31 0.51 5.07 12.60
C ARG A 31 0.60 6.46 11.99
N GLU A 32 0.45 7.52 12.79
CA GLU A 32 0.57 8.89 12.28
C GLU A 32 1.96 9.18 11.72
N GLU A 33 3.01 8.69 12.39
CA GLU A 33 4.38 8.81 11.90
C GLU A 33 4.60 7.99 10.64
N ALA A 34 4.04 6.78 10.56
CA ALA A 34 4.09 5.96 9.35
C ALA A 34 3.42 6.65 8.16
N LEU A 35 2.28 7.31 8.40
CA LEU A 35 1.56 8.09 7.40
C LEU A 35 2.41 9.26 6.90
N ALA A 36 3.00 10.03 7.81
CA ALA A 36 3.87 11.15 7.48
C ALA A 36 5.08 10.69 6.64
N LYS A 37 5.67 9.55 6.98
CA LYS A 37 6.78 8.95 6.20
C LYS A 37 6.37 8.54 4.80
N ALA A 38 5.19 7.96 4.64
CA ALA A 38 4.65 7.61 3.33
C ALA A 38 4.41 8.87 2.47
N GLU A 39 3.86 9.94 3.07
CA GLU A 39 3.64 11.23 2.40
C GLU A 39 4.94 11.90 1.97
N GLU A 40 5.93 11.95 2.87
CA GLU A 40 7.26 12.47 2.57
C GLU A 40 7.89 11.68 1.42
N SER A 41 7.82 10.34 1.45
CA SER A 41 8.31 9.49 0.37
C SER A 41 7.63 9.80 -0.96
N ILE A 42 6.29 9.89 -0.99
CA ILE A 42 5.52 10.19 -2.21
C ILE A 42 5.92 11.56 -2.78
N SER A 43 6.19 12.55 -1.91
CA SER A 43 6.59 13.89 -2.32
C SER A 43 7.96 13.93 -3.02
N ILE A 44 8.86 13.01 -2.65
CA ILE A 44 10.17 12.85 -3.28
C ILE A 44 10.02 12.03 -4.56
N GLN A 45 9.37 10.87 -4.47
CA GLN A 45 9.16 9.97 -5.60
C GLN A 45 7.90 9.13 -5.39
N ARG A 46 7.03 9.16 -6.40
CA ARG A 46 5.88 8.26 -6.48
C ARG A 46 6.37 6.82 -6.68
N SER A 47 6.01 5.93 -5.76
CA SER A 47 6.32 4.51 -5.82
C SER A 47 5.14 3.67 -5.36
N PHE A 48 5.09 2.41 -5.81
CA PHE A 48 4.07 1.47 -5.38
C PHE A 48 4.07 1.37 -3.84
N GLU A 49 5.24 1.18 -3.24
CA GLU A 49 5.40 0.90 -1.82
C GLU A 49 4.95 2.07 -0.94
N ALA A 50 5.19 3.31 -1.37
CA ALA A 50 4.79 4.48 -0.59
C ALA A 50 3.27 4.69 -0.60
N TYR A 51 2.62 4.56 -1.75
CA TYR A 51 1.16 4.59 -1.84
C TYR A 51 0.51 3.42 -1.08
N PHE A 52 1.10 2.23 -1.19
CA PHE A 52 0.61 1.03 -0.51
C PHE A 52 0.72 1.15 1.01
N LEU A 53 1.86 1.63 1.54
CA LEU A 53 2.03 1.94 2.96
C LEU A 53 1.00 2.97 3.44
N LYS A 54 0.81 4.06 2.68
CA LYS A 54 -0.16 5.11 3.03
C LYS A 54 -1.59 4.55 3.12
N ALA A 55 -1.97 3.69 2.17
CA ALA A 55 -3.27 3.03 2.16
C ALA A 55 -3.48 2.16 3.41
N TYR A 56 -2.47 1.35 3.79
CA TYR A 56 -2.52 0.52 5.00
C TYR A 56 -2.65 1.33 6.28
N ALA A 57 -1.82 2.36 6.44
CA ALA A 57 -1.83 3.19 7.63
C ALA A 57 -3.19 3.89 7.85
N LEU A 58 -3.87 4.26 6.75
CA LEU A 58 -5.20 4.90 6.79
C LEU A 58 -6.34 3.90 7.02
N ALA A 59 -6.32 2.74 6.35
CA ALA A 59 -7.39 1.74 6.49
C ALA A 59 -7.57 1.27 7.94
N ASP A 60 -6.49 1.24 8.71
CA ASP A 60 -6.46 0.85 10.12
C ASP A 60 -7.05 1.88 11.10
N SER A 61 -7.32 3.12 10.66
CA SER A 61 -7.60 4.27 11.53
C SER A 61 -9.10 4.56 11.74
N ASN A 62 -9.96 3.55 11.63
CA ASN A 62 -11.43 3.59 11.54
C ASN A 62 -11.95 4.04 10.17
N LEU A 63 -12.41 3.08 9.38
CA LEU A 63 -13.02 3.29 8.06
C LEU A 63 -14.41 3.91 8.20
N ASP A 64 -14.49 5.23 8.15
CA ASP A 64 -15.68 5.90 7.67
C ASP A 64 -15.71 5.87 6.11
N ALA A 65 -16.85 6.25 5.54
CA ALA A 65 -17.05 6.23 4.08
C ALA A 65 -16.05 7.16 3.34
N GLU A 66 -15.60 8.23 3.99
CA GLU A 66 -14.61 9.16 3.46
C GLU A 66 -13.22 8.50 3.40
N SER A 67 -12.78 7.86 4.49
CA SER A 67 -11.52 7.12 4.55
C SER A 67 -11.47 6.00 3.51
N SER A 68 -12.58 5.28 3.31
CA SER A 68 -12.67 4.21 2.30
C SER A 68 -12.41 4.74 0.88
N THR A 69 -12.94 5.93 0.56
CA THR A 69 -12.73 6.59 -0.74
C THR A 69 -11.26 7.00 -0.93
N ILE A 70 -10.60 7.47 0.13
CA ILE A 70 -9.19 7.83 0.09
C ILE A 70 -8.32 6.58 -0.12
N VAL A 71 -8.59 5.50 0.63
CA VAL A 71 -7.85 4.23 0.51
C VAL A 71 -7.98 3.65 -0.90
N ILE A 72 -9.18 3.65 -1.49
CA ILE A 72 -9.39 3.24 -2.89
C ILE A 72 -8.47 4.01 -3.84
N LYS A 73 -8.46 5.35 -3.76
CA LYS A 73 -7.60 6.20 -4.61
C LYS A 73 -6.12 5.87 -4.42
N LEU A 74 -5.67 5.65 -3.19
CA LEU A 74 -4.27 5.32 -2.91
C LEU A 74 -3.86 3.97 -3.50
N LEU A 75 -4.73 2.96 -3.41
CA LEU A 75 -4.46 1.64 -4.01
C LEU A 75 -4.47 1.69 -5.54
N GLU A 76 -5.37 2.47 -6.14
CA GLU A 76 -5.37 2.74 -7.58
C GLU A 76 -4.07 3.43 -8.03
N GLU A 77 -3.58 4.41 -7.27
CA GLU A 77 -2.31 5.08 -7.53
C GLU A 77 -1.10 4.14 -7.34
N ALA A 78 -1.13 3.25 -6.35
CA ALA A 78 -0.12 2.20 -6.21
C ALA A 78 -0.08 1.31 -7.46
N LEU A 79 -1.24 0.86 -7.95
CA LEU A 79 -1.34 -0.01 -9.14
C LEU A 79 -0.87 0.66 -10.44
N ARG A 80 -0.86 2.00 -10.51
CA ARG A 80 -0.29 2.78 -11.62
C ARG A 80 1.24 2.84 -11.59
N CYS A 81 1.86 2.57 -10.44
CA CYS A 81 3.31 2.58 -10.29
C CYS A 81 3.95 1.25 -10.76
N PRO A 82 5.19 1.28 -11.28
CA PRO A 82 5.94 0.06 -11.57
C PRO A 82 6.06 -0.82 -10.33
N SER A 83 5.76 -2.12 -10.48
CA SER A 83 5.81 -3.13 -9.42
C SER A 83 5.69 -4.53 -10.03
N ASP A 84 6.14 -5.54 -9.27
CA ASP A 84 5.98 -6.93 -9.66
C ASP A 84 4.54 -7.45 -9.49
N GLY A 85 4.26 -8.63 -10.04
CA GLY A 85 2.94 -9.24 -9.99
C GLY A 85 2.46 -9.56 -8.58
N LEU A 86 3.36 -9.95 -7.67
CA LEU A 86 2.97 -10.29 -6.29
C LEU A 86 2.43 -9.05 -5.58
N ARG A 87 3.17 -7.93 -5.66
CA ARG A 87 2.77 -6.63 -5.11
C ARG A 87 1.45 -6.14 -5.71
N LYS A 88 1.30 -6.21 -7.04
CA LYS A 88 0.03 -5.85 -7.71
C LYS A 88 -1.13 -6.72 -7.25
N GLY A 89 -0.91 -8.02 -7.08
CA GLY A 89 -1.91 -8.95 -6.54
C GLY A 89 -2.35 -8.58 -5.12
N GLN A 90 -1.41 -8.16 -4.26
CA GLN A 90 -1.72 -7.69 -2.90
C GLN A 90 -2.56 -6.40 -2.93
N ALA A 91 -2.19 -5.42 -3.75
CA ALA A 91 -2.97 -4.19 -3.90
C ALA A 91 -4.38 -4.45 -4.45
N LEU A 92 -4.53 -5.34 -5.43
CA LEU A 92 -5.84 -5.72 -5.95
C LEU A 92 -6.70 -6.43 -4.90
N ASN A 93 -6.12 -7.32 -4.09
CA ASN A 93 -6.88 -7.97 -3.01
C ASN A 93 -7.41 -6.96 -2.00
N ASN A 94 -6.56 -6.01 -1.59
CA ASN A 94 -6.96 -4.99 -0.62
C ASN A 94 -8.01 -4.03 -1.22
N LEU A 95 -7.84 -3.65 -2.48
CA LEU A 95 -8.81 -2.83 -3.20
C LEU A 95 -10.17 -3.55 -3.29
N GLY A 96 -10.13 -4.86 -3.55
CA GLY A 96 -11.32 -5.71 -3.51
C GLY A 96 -12.00 -5.72 -2.14
N SER A 97 -11.23 -5.82 -1.05
CA SER A 97 -11.78 -5.81 0.31
C SER A 97 -12.45 -4.48 0.64
N VAL A 98 -11.81 -3.35 0.33
CA VAL A 98 -12.40 -2.03 0.56
C VAL A 98 -13.65 -1.82 -0.30
N TYR A 99 -13.70 -2.36 -1.53
CA TYR A 99 -14.92 -2.32 -2.34
C TYR A 99 -16.05 -3.18 -1.76
N VAL A 100 -15.75 -4.32 -1.13
CA VAL A 100 -16.75 -5.11 -0.39
C VAL A 100 -17.31 -4.29 0.77
N ASP A 101 -16.45 -3.64 1.55
CA ASP A 101 -16.87 -2.81 2.68
C ASP A 101 -17.71 -1.59 2.25
N CYS A 102 -17.61 -1.21 0.97
CA CYS A 102 -18.41 -0.14 0.35
C CYS A 102 -19.62 -0.64 -0.46
N ASP A 103 -20.00 -1.92 -0.35
CA ASP A 103 -21.09 -2.58 -1.12
C ASP A 103 -20.91 -2.53 -2.65
N LYS A 104 -19.68 -2.37 -3.15
CA LYS A 104 -19.35 -2.31 -4.60
C LYS A 104 -18.90 -3.67 -5.12
N PHE A 105 -19.77 -4.66 -5.06
CA PHE A 105 -19.44 -6.07 -5.32
C PHE A 105 -18.88 -6.35 -6.72
N ASP A 106 -19.38 -5.68 -7.76
CA ASP A 106 -18.88 -5.85 -9.13
C ASP A 106 -17.41 -5.41 -9.27
N LEU A 107 -17.05 -4.29 -8.64
CA LEU A 107 -15.67 -3.80 -8.63
C LEU A 107 -14.77 -4.70 -7.79
N ALA A 108 -15.26 -5.21 -6.66
CA ALA A 108 -14.53 -6.17 -5.84
C ALA A 108 -14.23 -7.48 -6.59
N ALA A 109 -15.24 -8.05 -7.27
CA ALA A 109 -15.09 -9.26 -8.07
C ALA A 109 -14.04 -9.08 -9.17
N ASN A 110 -14.07 -7.95 -9.88
CA ASN A 110 -13.06 -7.61 -10.88
C ASN A 110 -11.65 -7.53 -10.28
N CYS A 111 -11.49 -6.93 -9.10
CA CYS A 111 -10.20 -6.86 -8.41
C CYS A 111 -9.66 -8.26 -8.08
N TYR A 112 -10.49 -9.13 -7.50
CA TYR A 112 -10.07 -10.48 -7.15
C TYR A 112 -9.75 -11.35 -8.37
N MET A 113 -10.53 -11.25 -9.46
CA MET A 113 -10.23 -11.94 -10.72
C MET A 113 -8.88 -11.49 -11.29
N ASN A 114 -8.61 -10.18 -11.29
CA ASN A 114 -7.33 -9.65 -11.73
C ASN A 114 -6.16 -10.15 -10.85
N ALA A 115 -6.35 -10.20 -9.52
CA ALA A 115 -5.34 -10.71 -8.61
C ALA A 115 -5.01 -12.19 -8.85
N LEU A 116 -6.03 -13.02 -9.14
CA LEU A 116 -5.85 -14.43 -9.50
C LEU A 116 -5.09 -14.59 -10.83
N ASN A 117 -5.45 -13.81 -11.85
CA ASN A 117 -4.81 -13.88 -13.17
C ASN A 117 -3.31 -13.56 -13.11
N ILE A 118 -2.89 -12.67 -12.22
CA ILE A 118 -1.46 -12.34 -12.01
C ILE A 118 -0.71 -13.53 -11.39
N LYS A 119 -1.32 -14.28 -10.47
CA LYS A 119 -0.69 -15.49 -9.91
C LYS A 119 -0.57 -16.60 -10.96
N HIS A 120 -1.55 -16.75 -11.83
CA HIS A 120 -1.55 -17.79 -12.86
C HIS A 120 -0.55 -17.57 -13.99
N THR A 121 -0.18 -16.32 -14.28
CA THR A 121 0.82 -15.98 -15.30
C THR A 121 2.27 -16.26 -14.88
N GLN A 122 2.54 -16.56 -13.59
CA GLN A 122 3.89 -16.85 -13.07
C GLN A 122 4.22 -18.35 -12.98
N ALA A 123 3.30 -19.25 -13.33
CA ALA A 123 3.41 -20.70 -13.05
C ALA A 123 3.81 -21.57 -14.26
N HIS A 124 4.59 -21.08 -15.23
CA HIS A 124 5.03 -21.86 -16.41
C HIS A 124 6.55 -21.88 -16.56
#